data_AF-A0A6C0CCC4-F1
#
_entry.id   AF-A0A6C0CCC4-F1
#
_cell.length_a   1.000
_cell.length_b   1.000
_cell.length_c   1.000
_cell.angle_alpha   90.00
_cell.angle_beta   90.00
_cell.angle_gamma   90.00
#
_symmetry.space_group_name_H-M   'P 1'
#
loop_
_entity.id
_entity.type
_entity.pdbx_description
1 polymer ?
#
loop_
_entity_poly.entity_id
_entity_poly.type
_entity_poly.pdbx_seq_one_letter_code
_entity_poly.pdbx_strand_id
1 'polypeptide(L)'
;MDEKVIKIGLSVFQGRYNIDVPVNIMNKADALKKSCSCFDSYYDPKMIWEKKLNNKKEKSLHIANNTGTGAATNKGRFHIIIPDFSVNSCTKRALIGYLNKLTAKNKETIYVKIKAIIDNNKSVNGVSGISGVNGVNGVSGTDADLPDLKDIFLSIWSYIKATDSIDGENNIYIKLLEYFDSAFLTSNIDRLWDSYLVNKEWIPPKYIFENNLLLLNNEYELYCDYIKWKKGVHNLNIIWIKYKPTEISVLLNDIYGYLTEKCIGNPSIHKYIIDIFIEQILKILNNCNNKQVVKAMVEKMKLLDVKSFDSSTRFLIYNIIENK
;
A
#
# COMPACT_ATOMS: atom_id res chain seq x y z
N MET A 1 -4.15 -11.61 -4.40
CA MET A 1 -4.38 -13.06 -4.58
C MET A 1 -3.55 -13.78 -3.54
N ASP A 2 -4.17 -14.67 -2.77
CA ASP A 2 -3.51 -15.40 -1.70
C ASP A 2 -2.49 -16.38 -2.27
N GLU A 3 -1.21 -16.07 -2.13
CA GLU A 3 -0.12 -17.02 -2.37
C GLU A 3 -0.22 -18.15 -1.35
N LYS A 4 -1.03 -19.17 -1.66
CA LYS A 4 -1.02 -20.43 -0.89
C LYS A 4 0.29 -21.15 -1.18
N VAL A 5 1.20 -21.14 -0.21
CA VAL A 5 2.40 -21.97 -0.22
C VAL A 5 1.97 -23.44 -0.14
N ILE A 6 2.14 -24.18 -1.23
CA ILE A 6 1.82 -25.60 -1.30
C ILE A 6 3.06 -26.40 -0.86
N LYS A 7 2.95 -27.15 0.23
CA LYS A 7 3.97 -28.13 0.64
C LYS A 7 3.87 -29.35 -0.29
N ILE A 8 4.79 -29.47 -1.25
CA ILE A 8 4.87 -30.65 -2.11
C ILE A 8 5.56 -31.75 -1.30
N GLY A 9 4.83 -32.81 -0.98
CA GLY A 9 5.41 -34.00 -0.34
C GLY A 9 6.45 -34.66 -1.24
N LEU A 10 7.49 -35.23 -0.65
CA LEU A 10 8.58 -35.88 -1.39
C LEU A 10 8.07 -36.99 -2.33
N SER A 11 7.01 -37.70 -1.92
CA SER A 11 6.31 -38.70 -2.74
C SER A 11 5.69 -38.10 -4.01
N VAL A 12 5.13 -36.89 -3.93
CA VAL A 12 4.55 -36.16 -5.07
C VAL A 12 5.65 -35.69 -6.03
N PHE A 13 6.80 -35.29 -5.48
CA PHE A 13 7.97 -34.89 -6.27
C PHE A 13 8.61 -36.09 -7.00
N GLN A 14 8.79 -37.22 -6.29
CA GLN A 14 9.30 -38.47 -6.85
C GLN A 14 8.42 -38.99 -7.99
N GLY A 15 7.09 -39.00 -7.80
CA GLY A 15 6.14 -39.43 -8.83
C GLY A 15 6.12 -38.52 -10.07
N ARG A 16 6.44 -37.23 -9.93
CA ARG A 16 6.39 -36.26 -11.04
C ARG A 16 7.66 -36.24 -11.90
N TYR A 17 8.81 -36.56 -11.32
CA TYR A 17 10.10 -36.45 -12.01
C TYR A 17 10.81 -37.80 -12.22
N ASN A 18 10.26 -38.91 -11.69
CA ASN A 18 10.78 -40.26 -11.84
C ASN A 18 12.28 -40.38 -11.51
N ILE A 19 12.71 -39.70 -10.44
CA ILE A 19 14.09 -39.69 -9.96
C ILE A 19 14.19 -40.58 -8.74
N ASP A 20 15.10 -41.55 -8.79
CA ASP A 20 15.44 -42.37 -7.64
C ASP A 20 16.35 -41.55 -6.70
N VAL A 21 15.79 -41.10 -5.57
CA VAL A 21 16.49 -40.22 -4.64
C VAL A 21 17.45 -41.05 -3.80
N PRO A 22 18.76 -40.77 -3.81
CA PRO A 22 19.73 -41.53 -3.04
C PRO A 22 19.40 -41.60 -1.54
N VAL A 23 19.58 -42.80 -0.96
CA VAL A 23 19.21 -43.12 0.44
C VAL A 23 19.87 -42.17 1.46
N ASN A 24 21.08 -41.70 1.17
CA ASN A 24 21.78 -40.73 2.01
C ASN A 24 21.06 -39.36 2.07
N ILE A 25 20.40 -38.94 1.00
CA ILE A 25 19.59 -37.70 0.97
C ILE A 25 18.28 -37.90 1.72
N MET A 26 17.62 -39.06 1.56
CA MET A 26 16.42 -39.42 2.32
C MET A 26 16.68 -39.40 3.83
N ASN A 27 17.75 -40.07 4.26
CA ASN A 27 18.14 -40.13 5.67
C ASN A 27 18.47 -38.75 6.23
N LYS A 28 19.09 -37.88 5.41
CA LYS A 28 19.43 -36.51 5.82
C LYS A 28 18.19 -35.63 5.91
N ALA A 29 17.21 -35.81 5.02
CA ALA A 29 15.92 -35.11 5.09
C ALA A 29 15.12 -35.51 6.33
N ASP A 30 15.06 -36.81 6.66
CA ASP A 30 14.39 -37.30 7.86
C ASP A 30 15.08 -36.86 9.15
N ALA A 31 16.42 -36.85 9.16
CA ALA A 31 17.19 -36.30 10.26
C ALA A 31 16.87 -34.81 10.46
N LEU A 32 16.86 -34.01 9.39
CA LEU A 32 16.53 -32.59 9.43
C LEU A 32 15.09 -32.34 9.92
N LYS A 33 14.14 -33.15 9.46
CA LYS A 33 12.73 -33.06 9.87
C LYS A 33 12.56 -33.34 11.37
N LYS A 34 13.27 -34.34 11.90
CA LYS A 34 13.27 -34.65 13.34
C LYS A 34 14.03 -33.62 14.19
N SER A 35 15.10 -33.02 13.66
CA SER A 35 15.95 -32.09 14.42
C SER A 35 15.47 -30.64 14.37
N CYS A 36 14.68 -30.26 13.36
CA CYS A 36 14.30 -28.87 13.12
C CYS A 36 12.78 -28.72 13.14
N SER A 37 12.26 -28.15 14.24
CA SER A 37 10.82 -27.89 14.46
C SER A 37 10.16 -27.03 13.40
N CYS A 38 10.94 -26.28 12.60
CA CYS A 38 10.44 -25.47 11.49
C CYS A 38 9.85 -26.28 10.31
N PHE A 39 10.11 -27.59 10.23
CA PHE A 39 9.50 -28.46 9.21
C PHE A 39 8.12 -29.01 9.61
N ASP A 40 7.78 -28.87 10.90
CA ASP A 40 6.51 -29.30 11.50
C ASP A 40 5.57 -28.12 11.79
N SER A 41 6.09 -26.89 11.86
CA SER A 41 5.26 -25.68 12.00
C SER A 41 4.59 -25.30 10.67
N TYR A 42 3.27 -25.17 10.68
CA TYR A 42 2.55 -24.47 9.62
C TYR A 42 3.00 -23.01 9.59
N TYR A 43 3.18 -22.47 8.38
CA TYR A 43 3.56 -21.08 8.16
C TYR A 43 2.49 -20.15 8.74
N ASP A 44 2.80 -19.49 9.87
CA ASP A 44 1.94 -18.47 10.48
C ASP A 44 2.52 -17.09 10.19
N PRO A 45 1.76 -16.15 9.57
CA PRO A 45 2.13 -14.75 9.47
C PRO A 45 2.60 -14.11 10.79
N LYS A 46 2.12 -14.58 11.96
CA LYS A 46 2.63 -14.18 13.28
C LYS A 46 4.10 -14.53 13.49
N MET A 47 4.61 -15.64 12.95
CA MET A 47 6.03 -16.00 13.05
C MET A 47 6.95 -15.00 12.33
N ILE A 48 6.51 -14.36 11.24
CA ILE A 48 7.31 -13.30 10.59
C ILE A 48 7.38 -12.06 11.48
N TRP A 49 6.30 -11.75 12.18
CA TRP A 49 6.24 -10.63 13.10
C TRP A 49 7.10 -10.88 14.35
N GLU A 50 7.02 -12.08 14.94
CA GLU A 50 7.90 -12.52 16.03
C GLU A 50 9.38 -12.54 15.61
N LYS A 51 9.68 -12.98 14.38
CA LYS A 51 11.04 -12.92 13.81
C LYS A 51 11.53 -11.47 13.66
N LYS A 52 10.67 -10.53 13.24
CA LYS A 52 11.02 -9.10 13.19
C LYS A 52 11.25 -8.54 14.59
N LEU A 53 10.48 -8.97 15.59
CA LEU A 53 10.63 -8.59 16.99
C LEU A 53 11.95 -9.11 17.59
N ASN A 54 12.29 -10.37 17.34
CA ASN A 54 13.53 -11.00 17.85
C ASN A 54 14.79 -10.46 17.17
N ASN A 55 14.77 -10.19 15.86
CA ASN A 55 15.88 -9.53 15.17
C ASN A 55 16.13 -8.09 15.68
N LYS A 56 15.10 -7.42 16.20
CA LYS A 56 15.26 -6.12 16.88
C LYS A 56 15.92 -6.29 18.26
N LYS A 57 15.57 -7.33 19.02
CA LYS A 57 16.18 -7.65 20.32
C LYS A 57 17.66 -8.04 20.20
N GLU A 58 18.05 -8.84 19.20
CA GLU A 58 19.46 -9.21 18.98
C GLU A 58 20.36 -8.00 18.64
N LYS A 59 19.84 -7.02 17.89
CA LYS A 59 20.59 -5.78 17.62
C LYS A 59 20.88 -4.96 18.87
N SER A 60 20.01 -5.03 19.90
CA SER A 60 20.22 -4.34 21.17
C SER A 60 21.31 -5.00 22.02
N LEU A 61 21.50 -6.32 21.90
CA LEU A 61 22.48 -7.07 22.68
C LEU A 61 23.90 -6.94 22.11
N HIS A 62 24.04 -6.78 20.80
CA HIS A 62 25.35 -6.64 20.14
C HIS A 62 26.02 -5.27 20.31
N ILE A 63 25.33 -4.25 20.82
CA ILE A 63 25.95 -2.94 21.10
C ILE A 63 26.67 -2.94 22.45
N ALA A 64 26.30 -3.83 23.39
CA ALA A 64 26.85 -3.86 24.74
C ALA A 64 28.19 -4.61 24.87
N ASN A 65 28.52 -5.53 23.96
CA ASN A 65 29.71 -6.37 24.05
C ASN A 65 30.55 -6.26 22.78
N ASN A 66 31.38 -5.23 22.68
CA ASN A 66 32.33 -5.09 21.57
C ASN A 66 33.76 -4.85 22.08
N THR A 67 34.34 -5.88 22.68
CA THR A 67 35.79 -6.08 22.81
C THR A 67 36.10 -7.55 22.51
N GLY A 68 36.42 -7.86 21.26
CA GLY A 68 36.84 -9.21 20.90
C GLY A 68 36.69 -9.51 19.42
N THR A 69 37.82 -9.52 18.72
CA THR A 69 38.02 -10.04 17.37
C THR A 69 37.38 -11.42 17.19
N GLY A 70 36.38 -11.53 16.31
CA GLY A 70 35.81 -12.81 15.91
C GLY A 70 34.53 -12.59 15.12
N ALA A 71 34.55 -12.92 13.82
CA ALA A 71 33.38 -12.86 12.95
C ALA A 71 32.22 -13.67 13.56
N ALA A 72 31.22 -12.96 14.09
CA ALA A 72 29.99 -13.55 14.58
C ALA A 72 29.27 -14.24 13.41
N THR A 73 29.40 -15.57 13.35
CA THR A 73 28.72 -16.40 12.38
C THR A 73 27.21 -16.21 12.51
N ASN A 74 26.55 -15.85 11.40
CA ASN A 74 25.11 -15.59 11.21
C ASN A 74 24.20 -16.81 11.48
N LYS A 75 24.40 -17.57 12.56
CA LYS A 75 23.62 -18.76 12.90
C LYS A 75 22.34 -18.34 13.63
N GLY A 76 21.26 -18.13 12.89
CA GLY A 76 19.95 -17.81 13.46
C GLY A 76 19.01 -17.02 12.54
N ARG A 77 19.53 -16.46 11.43
CA ARG A 77 18.68 -15.76 10.46
C ARG A 77 17.85 -16.76 9.67
N PHE A 78 16.54 -16.76 9.84
CA PHE A 78 15.69 -17.55 8.95
C PHE A 78 15.84 -17.06 7.51
N HIS A 79 16.16 -17.98 6.61
CA HIS A 79 16.25 -17.70 5.18
C HIS A 79 14.86 -17.85 4.56
N ILE A 80 14.43 -16.85 3.79
CA ILE A 80 13.23 -16.95 2.96
C ILE A 80 13.72 -17.48 1.61
N ILE A 81 13.34 -18.72 1.28
CA ILE A 81 13.57 -19.29 -0.04
C ILE A 81 12.36 -18.93 -0.88
N ILE A 82 12.58 -18.20 -1.97
CA ILE A 82 11.55 -17.83 -2.93
C ILE A 82 11.66 -18.83 -4.06
N PRO A 83 10.69 -19.74 -4.25
CA PRO A 83 10.78 -20.80 -5.26
C PRO A 83 10.48 -20.28 -6.67
N ASP A 84 9.85 -19.12 -6.80
CA ASP A 84 9.50 -18.51 -8.08
C ASP A 84 10.58 -17.51 -8.53
N PHE A 85 11.29 -17.90 -9.59
CA PHE A 85 12.31 -17.10 -10.28
C PHE A 85 11.86 -16.63 -11.66
N SER A 86 10.54 -16.67 -11.95
CA SER A 86 9.99 -16.08 -13.17
C SER A 86 10.40 -14.62 -13.31
N VAL A 87 10.43 -14.14 -14.56
CA VAL A 87 10.68 -12.72 -14.87
C VAL A 87 9.65 -11.84 -14.17
N ASN A 88 8.39 -12.27 -14.08
CA ASN A 88 7.34 -11.64 -13.28
C ASN A 88 7.74 -11.44 -11.82
N SER A 89 8.04 -12.54 -11.12
CA SER A 89 8.43 -12.53 -9.70
C SER A 89 9.68 -11.69 -9.47
N CYS A 90 10.68 -11.79 -10.34
CA CYS A 90 11.89 -10.98 -10.24
C CYS A 90 11.59 -9.48 -10.39
N THR A 91 10.76 -9.11 -11.38
CA THR A 91 10.38 -7.72 -11.64
C THR A 91 9.54 -7.14 -10.51
N LYS A 92 8.55 -7.89 -10.00
CA LYS A 92 7.74 -7.49 -8.83
C LYS A 92 8.62 -7.28 -7.60
N ARG A 93 9.54 -8.21 -7.31
CA ARG A 93 10.48 -8.08 -6.18
C ARG A 93 11.43 -6.89 -6.34
N ALA A 94 11.92 -6.64 -7.54
CA ALA A 94 12.75 -5.49 -7.84
C ALA A 94 11.98 -4.18 -7.60
N LEU A 95 10.76 -4.07 -8.13
CA LEU A 95 9.87 -2.92 -7.93
C LEU A 95 9.62 -2.67 -6.44
N ILE A 96 9.15 -3.68 -5.70
CA ILE A 96 8.92 -3.58 -4.25
C ILE A 96 10.20 -3.21 -3.50
N GLY A 97 11.34 -3.76 -3.92
CA GLY A 97 12.65 -3.42 -3.37
C GLY A 97 13.04 -1.95 -3.58
N TYR A 98 12.70 -1.37 -4.73
CA TYR A 98 12.92 0.05 -5.01
C TYR A 98 11.94 0.95 -4.28
N LEU A 99 10.65 0.59 -4.26
CA LEU A 99 9.61 1.33 -3.53
C LEU A 99 9.96 1.41 -2.04
N ASN A 100 10.35 0.31 -1.41
CA ASN A 100 10.78 0.32 0.01
C ASN A 100 12.02 1.16 0.30
N LYS A 101 12.86 1.41 -0.70
CA LYS A 101 14.10 2.20 -0.56
C LYS A 101 13.89 3.66 -0.93
N LEU A 102 12.72 4.04 -1.44
CA LEU A 102 12.45 5.38 -1.92
C LEU A 102 12.38 6.37 -0.74
N THR A 103 13.25 7.38 -0.78
CA THR A 103 13.36 8.45 0.22
C THR A 103 13.63 9.77 -0.47
N ALA A 104 13.42 10.90 0.23
CA ALA A 104 13.70 12.23 -0.31
C ALA A 104 15.14 12.41 -0.83
N LYS A 105 16.12 11.72 -0.22
CA LYS A 105 17.55 11.83 -0.57
C LYS A 105 17.95 11.06 -1.83
N ASN A 106 17.30 9.93 -2.10
CA ASN A 106 17.66 9.04 -3.21
C ASN A 106 16.58 8.95 -4.29
N LYS A 107 15.56 9.83 -4.22
CA LYS A 107 14.38 9.78 -5.09
C LYS A 107 14.72 9.78 -6.57
N GLU A 108 15.59 10.68 -7.02
CA GLU A 108 15.95 10.78 -8.44
C GLU A 108 16.58 9.49 -8.98
N THR A 109 17.50 8.88 -8.23
CA THR A 109 18.13 7.61 -8.63
C THR A 109 17.13 6.45 -8.67
N ILE A 110 16.20 6.40 -7.72
CA ILE A 110 15.20 5.33 -7.65
C ILE A 110 14.12 5.53 -8.73
N TYR A 111 13.72 6.77 -9.00
CA TYR A 111 12.79 7.10 -10.06
C TYR A 111 13.25 6.60 -11.42
N VAL A 112 14.53 6.79 -11.77
CA VAL A 112 15.10 6.25 -13.03
C VAL A 112 14.94 4.73 -13.11
N LYS A 113 15.18 4.01 -12.00
CA LYS A 113 15.07 2.54 -11.96
C LYS A 113 13.63 2.06 -12.09
N ILE A 114 12.69 2.72 -11.42
CA ILE A 114 11.26 2.39 -11.50
C ILE A 114 10.73 2.73 -12.90
N LYS A 115 11.14 3.87 -13.48
CA LYS A 115 10.80 4.25 -14.84
C LYS A 115 11.26 3.18 -15.84
N ALA A 116 12.48 2.68 -15.72
CA ALA A 116 12.98 1.60 -16.57
C ALA A 116 12.13 0.32 -16.45
N ILE A 117 11.68 -0.05 -15.25
CA ILE A 117 10.75 -1.16 -15.06
C ILE A 117 9.44 -0.89 -15.81
N ILE A 118 8.85 0.29 -15.65
CA ILE A 118 7.60 0.65 -16.33
C ILE A 118 7.76 0.61 -17.85
N ASP A 119 8.81 1.21 -18.40
CA ASP A 119 9.03 1.29 -19.85
C ASP A 119 9.28 -0.09 -20.47
N ASN A 120 10.01 -0.98 -19.81
CA ASN A 120 10.22 -2.36 -20.27
C ASN A 120 8.93 -3.19 -20.31
N ASN A 121 7.90 -2.81 -19.53
CA ASN A 121 6.60 -3.49 -19.50
C ASN A 121 5.57 -2.83 -20.44
N LYS A 122 5.87 -1.67 -21.02
CA LYS A 122 5.05 -1.04 -22.07
C LYS A 122 5.26 -1.70 -23.43
N SER A 123 6.51 -1.99 -23.79
CA SER A 123 6.88 -2.54 -25.10
C SER A 123 6.28 -3.93 -25.38
N VAL A 124 6.01 -4.70 -24.33
CA VAL A 124 5.42 -6.05 -24.43
C VAL A 124 3.90 -6.01 -24.68
N ASN A 125 3.21 -5.00 -24.14
CA ASN A 125 1.75 -4.86 -24.28
C ASN A 125 1.33 -4.08 -25.54
N GLY A 126 2.29 -3.56 -26.31
CA GLY A 126 2.06 -2.77 -27.53
C GLY A 126 2.02 -3.58 -28.84
N VAL A 127 2.21 -4.90 -28.81
CA VAL A 127 2.14 -5.76 -30.01
C VAL A 127 0.82 -6.52 -30.03
N SER A 128 -0.26 -5.81 -30.37
CA SER A 128 -1.54 -6.40 -30.78
C SER A 128 -2.26 -5.45 -31.73
N GLY A 129 -1.64 -5.21 -32.89
CA GLY A 129 -2.27 -4.40 -33.94
C GLY A 129 -1.29 -3.95 -35.01
N ILE A 130 -1.05 -4.80 -36.01
CA ILE A 130 -1.07 -4.53 -37.47
C ILE A 130 -0.31 -5.67 -38.20
N SER A 131 -0.96 -6.13 -39.27
CA SER A 131 -0.76 -7.31 -40.13
C SER A 131 0.51 -7.28 -41.01
N GLY A 132 1.01 -8.47 -41.43
CA GLY A 132 1.86 -8.59 -42.63
C GLY A 132 2.83 -9.79 -42.74
N VAL A 133 2.30 -10.98 -43.06
CA VAL A 133 2.86 -12.09 -43.89
C VAL A 133 4.38 -12.14 -44.21
N ASN A 134 5.10 -13.16 -43.71
CA ASN A 134 5.79 -14.21 -44.50
C ASN A 134 6.59 -15.18 -43.61
N GLY A 135 6.65 -16.45 -44.01
CA GLY A 135 6.87 -17.60 -43.14
C GLY A 135 8.31 -18.07 -42.87
N VAL A 136 8.33 -19.30 -42.31
CA VAL A 136 9.41 -20.28 -42.09
C VAL A 136 9.93 -20.40 -40.64
N ASN A 137 9.40 -21.43 -39.97
CA ASN A 137 9.94 -22.34 -38.95
C ASN A 137 11.19 -21.94 -38.15
N GLY A 138 11.05 -21.95 -36.81
CA GLY A 138 12.16 -22.27 -35.92
C GLY A 138 12.01 -21.82 -34.46
N VAL A 139 11.74 -22.80 -33.59
CA VAL A 139 12.03 -22.81 -32.13
C VAL A 139 11.04 -22.07 -31.22
N SER A 140 10.18 -22.88 -30.62
CA SER A 140 9.43 -22.64 -29.39
C SER A 140 10.32 -22.20 -28.24
N GLY A 141 10.03 -21.03 -27.67
CA GLY A 141 10.66 -20.50 -26.45
C GLY A 141 9.70 -19.58 -25.71
N THR A 142 8.86 -20.18 -24.87
CA THR A 142 8.09 -19.63 -23.73
C THR A 142 7.84 -18.12 -23.71
N ASP A 143 6.56 -17.74 -23.89
CA ASP A 143 6.02 -16.44 -23.51
C ASP A 143 6.44 -16.12 -22.07
N ALA A 144 7.42 -15.22 -21.92
CA ALA A 144 7.88 -14.78 -20.63
C ALA A 144 6.81 -13.87 -20.05
N ASP A 145 5.99 -14.39 -19.12
CA ASP A 145 5.08 -13.62 -18.28
C ASP A 145 5.88 -12.50 -17.58
N LEU A 146 5.91 -11.31 -18.16
CA LEU A 146 6.25 -10.08 -17.44
C LEU A 146 5.05 -9.70 -16.55
N PRO A 147 5.24 -8.92 -15.46
CA PRO A 147 4.12 -8.38 -14.72
C PRO A 147 3.22 -7.56 -15.65
N ASP A 148 1.90 -7.79 -15.60
CA ASP A 148 0.96 -6.89 -16.24
C ASP A 148 1.27 -5.45 -15.77
N LEU A 149 1.29 -4.49 -16.70
CA LEU A 149 1.51 -3.08 -16.39
C LEU A 149 0.52 -2.59 -15.32
N LYS A 150 -0.67 -3.21 -15.29
CA LYS A 150 -1.67 -3.02 -14.24
C LYS A 150 -1.20 -3.45 -12.84
N ASP A 151 -0.48 -4.56 -12.71
CA ASP A 151 0.07 -5.02 -11.43
C ASP A 151 1.14 -4.06 -10.90
N ILE A 152 1.97 -3.51 -11.79
CA ILE A 152 2.96 -2.49 -11.45
C ILE A 152 2.25 -1.22 -10.96
N PHE A 153 1.24 -0.76 -11.69
CA PHE A 153 0.42 0.37 -11.31
C PHE A 153 -0.24 0.18 -9.95
N LEU A 154 -0.88 -0.98 -9.72
CA LEU A 154 -1.55 -1.29 -8.45
C LEU A 154 -0.54 -1.38 -7.30
N SER A 155 0.66 -1.90 -7.54
CA SER A 155 1.73 -1.93 -6.53
C SER A 155 2.12 -0.51 -6.12
N ILE A 156 2.35 0.39 -7.09
CA ILE A 156 2.65 1.80 -6.80
C ILE A 156 1.47 2.48 -6.08
N TRP A 157 0.24 2.21 -6.51
CA TRP A 157 -0.98 2.72 -5.88
C TRP A 157 -1.10 2.30 -4.40
N SER A 158 -0.79 1.04 -4.08
CA SER A 158 -0.78 0.56 -2.70
C SER A 158 0.25 1.29 -1.85
N TYR A 159 1.43 1.61 -2.38
CA TYR A 159 2.44 2.41 -1.67
C TYR A 159 1.94 3.83 -1.43
N ILE A 160 1.35 4.47 -2.44
CA ILE A 160 0.72 5.79 -2.28
C ILE A 160 -0.30 5.77 -1.14
N LYS A 161 -1.18 4.77 -1.05
CA LYS A 161 -2.16 4.68 0.06
C LYS A 161 -1.49 4.45 1.42
N ALA A 162 -0.37 3.73 1.47
CA ALA A 162 0.24 3.29 2.72
C ALA A 162 1.29 4.24 3.31
N THR A 163 1.88 5.14 2.52
CA THR A 163 3.07 5.91 2.92
C THR A 163 2.75 7.32 3.41
N ASP A 164 3.51 7.78 4.40
CA ASP A 164 3.44 9.15 4.89
C ASP A 164 4.01 10.16 3.88
N SER A 165 3.45 11.38 3.87
CA SER A 165 4.14 12.55 3.32
C SER A 165 5.41 12.77 4.13
N ILE A 166 6.57 12.61 3.48
CA ILE A 166 7.87 12.84 4.13
C ILE A 166 8.10 14.35 4.17
N ASP A 167 8.39 14.89 5.36
CA ASP A 167 8.84 16.28 5.57
C ASP A 167 7.90 17.38 5.03
N GLY A 168 6.58 17.14 5.06
CA GLY A 168 5.59 18.12 4.58
C GLY A 168 5.49 18.24 3.06
N GLU A 169 6.31 17.50 2.29
CA GLU A 169 6.16 17.37 0.84
C GLU A 169 5.04 16.37 0.49
N ASN A 170 4.37 16.61 -0.65
CA ASN A 170 3.41 15.66 -1.20
C ASN A 170 4.04 14.27 -1.34
N ASN A 171 3.22 13.23 -1.15
CA ASN A 171 3.63 11.84 -1.20
C ASN A 171 4.50 11.57 -2.45
N ILE A 172 5.78 11.22 -2.22
CA ILE A 172 6.81 11.09 -3.26
C ILE A 172 6.48 10.01 -4.29
N TYR A 173 5.64 9.04 -3.93
CA TYR A 173 5.21 7.97 -4.83
C TYR A 173 4.22 8.47 -5.89
N ILE A 174 3.53 9.60 -5.67
CA ILE A 174 2.57 10.17 -6.64
C ILE A 174 3.26 10.53 -7.96
N LYS A 175 4.52 11.00 -7.92
CA LYS A 175 5.28 11.33 -9.13
C LYS A 175 5.51 10.11 -10.03
N LEU A 176 5.58 8.91 -9.46
CA LEU A 176 5.75 7.66 -10.23
C LEU A 176 4.59 7.42 -11.20
N LEU A 177 3.40 7.96 -10.92
CA LEU A 177 2.24 7.84 -11.81
C LEU A 177 2.48 8.54 -13.15
N GLU A 178 3.32 9.58 -13.19
CA GLU A 178 3.65 10.34 -14.41
C GLU A 178 4.51 9.54 -15.39
N TYR A 179 5.04 8.39 -14.98
CA TYR A 179 5.80 7.51 -15.86
C TYR A 179 4.93 6.56 -16.68
N PHE A 180 3.64 6.47 -16.38
CA PHE A 180 2.70 5.70 -17.20
C PHE A 180 2.27 6.48 -18.44
N ASP A 181 1.83 5.75 -19.47
CA ASP A 181 1.21 6.38 -20.63
C ASP A 181 -0.06 7.14 -20.21
N SER A 182 -0.33 8.28 -20.87
CA SER A 182 -1.44 9.15 -20.47
C SER A 182 -2.80 8.47 -20.61
N ALA A 183 -3.02 7.68 -21.65
CA ALA A 183 -4.31 7.00 -21.84
C ALA A 183 -4.49 5.88 -20.79
N PHE A 184 -3.42 5.11 -20.54
CA PHE A 184 -3.42 4.10 -19.48
C PHE A 184 -3.66 4.70 -18.09
N LEU A 185 -3.00 5.83 -17.77
CA LEU A 185 -3.13 6.50 -16.49
C LEU A 185 -4.56 7.03 -16.31
N THR A 186 -5.09 7.77 -17.30
CA THR A 186 -6.46 8.33 -17.23
C THR A 186 -7.48 7.23 -17.04
N SER A 187 -7.43 6.15 -17.83
CA SER A 187 -8.37 5.03 -17.71
C SER A 187 -8.35 4.38 -16.32
N ASN A 188 -7.16 4.21 -15.72
CA ASN A 188 -7.05 3.64 -14.39
C ASN A 188 -7.50 4.61 -13.28
N ILE A 189 -7.21 5.90 -13.43
CA ILE A 189 -7.66 6.94 -12.50
C ILE A 189 -9.19 7.06 -12.52
N ASP A 190 -9.81 7.08 -13.70
CA ASP A 190 -11.26 7.11 -13.85
C ASP A 190 -11.91 5.92 -13.15
N ARG A 191 -11.45 4.71 -13.46
CA ARG A 191 -11.95 3.48 -12.82
C ARG A 191 -11.83 3.51 -11.28
N LEU A 192 -10.71 4.02 -10.76
CA LEU A 192 -10.48 4.10 -9.31
C LEU A 192 -11.30 5.20 -8.66
N TRP A 193 -11.50 6.33 -9.34
CA TRP A 193 -12.36 7.43 -8.90
C TRP A 193 -13.82 6.99 -8.80
N ASP A 194 -14.34 6.32 -9.84
CA ASP A 194 -15.70 5.82 -9.86
C ASP A 194 -15.92 4.82 -8.72
N SER A 195 -14.98 3.88 -8.53
CA SER A 195 -14.99 2.96 -7.40
C SER A 195 -14.96 3.69 -6.06
N TYR A 196 -14.14 4.74 -5.93
CA TYR A 196 -13.98 5.50 -4.70
C TYR A 196 -15.28 6.20 -4.29
N LEU A 197 -15.99 6.79 -5.25
CA LEU A 197 -17.28 7.44 -5.02
C LEU A 197 -18.40 6.42 -4.75
N VAL A 198 -18.53 5.39 -5.59
CA VAL A 198 -19.58 4.36 -5.47
C VAL A 198 -19.48 3.63 -4.14
N ASN A 199 -18.28 3.21 -3.77
CA ASN A 199 -18.04 2.48 -2.52
C ASN A 199 -17.90 3.40 -1.30
N LYS A 200 -17.95 4.73 -1.50
CA LYS A 200 -17.77 5.76 -0.47
C LYS A 200 -16.52 5.49 0.39
N GLU A 201 -15.38 5.22 -0.26
CA GLU A 201 -14.11 4.89 0.41
C GLU A 201 -13.60 6.00 1.34
N TRP A 202 -14.11 7.23 1.18
CA TRP A 202 -13.87 8.39 2.04
C TRP A 202 -14.61 8.34 3.40
N ILE A 203 -15.58 7.45 3.56
CA ILE A 203 -16.26 7.18 4.83
C ILE A 203 -15.38 6.23 5.67
N PRO A 204 -15.20 6.48 6.97
CA PRO A 204 -14.51 5.55 7.85
C PRO A 204 -15.10 4.13 7.80
N PRO A 205 -14.27 3.07 7.87
CA PRO A 205 -14.77 1.71 8.03
C PRO A 205 -15.67 1.56 9.27
N LYS A 206 -16.62 0.62 9.23
CA LYS A 206 -17.62 0.40 10.31
C LYS A 206 -17.01 0.24 11.70
N TYR A 207 -15.89 -0.50 11.82
CA TYR A 207 -15.21 -0.70 13.10
C TYR A 207 -14.77 0.61 13.76
N ILE A 208 -14.58 1.69 12.98
CA ILE A 208 -14.22 3.02 13.48
C ILE A 208 -15.44 3.72 14.10
N PHE A 209 -16.64 3.42 13.63
CA PHE A 209 -17.89 3.93 14.21
C PHE A 209 -18.29 3.18 15.48
N GLU A 210 -18.02 1.87 15.50
CA GLU A 210 -18.51 0.96 16.55
C GLU A 210 -17.63 0.97 17.82
N ASN A 211 -16.37 1.40 17.73
CA ASN A 211 -15.40 1.35 18.83
C ASN A 211 -14.90 2.74 19.18
N ASN A 212 -14.85 3.09 20.47
CA ASN A 212 -14.25 4.35 20.89
C ASN A 212 -12.71 4.25 20.88
N LEU A 213 -12.11 4.54 19.71
CA LEU A 213 -10.68 4.39 19.46
C LEU A 213 -9.75 5.16 20.42
N LEU A 214 -10.27 6.15 21.15
CA LEU A 214 -9.50 7.02 22.05
C LEU A 214 -9.54 6.58 23.52
N LEU A 215 -10.43 5.66 23.91
CA LEU A 215 -10.57 5.16 25.28
C LEU A 215 -10.00 3.76 25.49
N LEU A 216 -9.30 3.22 24.49
CA LEU A 216 -8.96 1.80 24.46
C LEU A 216 -7.71 1.49 25.29
N ASN A 217 -7.95 0.88 26.46
CA ASN A 217 -6.90 0.33 27.31
C ASN A 217 -6.19 -0.90 26.69
N ASN A 218 -6.69 -1.52 25.60
CA ASN A 218 -6.10 -2.74 25.01
C ASN A 218 -6.23 -2.93 23.48
N GLU A 219 -6.71 -1.96 22.70
CA GLU A 219 -6.99 -2.14 21.25
C GLU A 219 -6.14 -1.21 20.36
N TYR A 220 -4.84 -1.17 20.64
CA TYR A 220 -3.86 -0.40 19.87
C TYR A 220 -3.87 -0.74 18.36
N GLU A 221 -4.21 -1.99 18.01
CA GLU A 221 -4.28 -2.44 16.61
C GLU A 221 -5.38 -1.71 15.83
N LEU A 222 -6.57 -1.53 16.41
CA LEU A 222 -7.67 -0.81 15.76
C LEU A 222 -7.35 0.68 15.57
N TYR A 223 -6.70 1.29 16.56
CA TYR A 223 -6.19 2.66 16.41
C TYR A 223 -5.15 2.73 15.29
N CYS A 224 -4.22 1.79 15.22
CA CYS A 224 -3.22 1.72 14.15
C CYS A 224 -3.88 1.59 12.77
N ASP A 225 -4.92 0.78 12.65
CA ASP A 225 -5.63 0.59 11.39
C ASP A 225 -6.45 1.82 11.00
N TYR A 226 -7.07 2.51 11.97
CA TYR A 226 -7.65 3.84 11.75
C TYR A 226 -6.62 4.83 11.21
N ILE A 227 -5.44 4.93 11.84
CA ILE A 227 -4.40 5.84 11.38
C ILE A 227 -3.94 5.49 9.96
N LYS A 228 -3.79 4.21 9.61
CA LYS A 228 -3.48 3.77 8.24
C LYS A 228 -4.57 4.18 7.26
N TRP A 229 -5.84 3.97 7.60
CA TRP A 229 -6.96 4.34 6.74
C TRP A 229 -7.03 5.86 6.53
N LYS A 230 -6.96 6.64 7.62
CA LYS A 230 -6.93 8.11 7.60
C LYS A 230 -5.84 8.65 6.67
N LYS A 231 -4.62 8.10 6.78
CA LYS A 231 -3.50 8.44 5.89
C LYS A 231 -3.81 8.12 4.43
N GLY A 232 -4.33 6.93 4.17
CA GLY A 232 -4.69 6.51 2.83
C GLY A 232 -5.70 7.46 2.17
N VAL A 233 -6.76 7.82 2.89
CA VAL A 233 -7.78 8.75 2.38
C VAL A 233 -7.19 10.15 2.12
N HIS A 234 -6.34 10.67 3.01
CA HIS A 234 -5.68 11.95 2.79
C HIS A 234 -4.77 11.95 1.54
N ASN A 235 -4.04 10.86 1.29
CA ASN A 235 -3.22 10.71 0.09
C ASN A 235 -4.07 10.63 -1.17
N LEU A 236 -5.20 9.92 -1.12
CA LEU A 236 -6.14 9.83 -2.24
C LEU A 236 -6.76 11.20 -2.56
N ASN A 237 -7.12 11.99 -1.56
CA ASN A 237 -7.65 13.34 -1.78
C ASN A 237 -6.68 14.23 -2.58
N ILE A 238 -5.36 14.12 -2.35
CA ILE A 238 -4.34 14.84 -3.13
C ILE A 238 -4.33 14.38 -4.60
N ILE A 239 -4.48 13.07 -4.84
CA ILE A 239 -4.56 12.50 -6.19
C ILE A 239 -5.82 12.98 -6.90
N TRP A 240 -6.96 12.98 -6.22
CA TRP A 240 -8.23 13.42 -6.78
C TRP A 240 -8.20 14.90 -7.15
N ILE A 241 -7.56 15.74 -6.36
CA ILE A 241 -7.37 17.15 -6.72
C ILE A 241 -6.51 17.29 -7.98
N LYS A 242 -5.46 16.46 -8.11
CA LYS A 242 -4.55 16.50 -9.26
C LYS A 242 -5.20 16.01 -10.55
N TYR A 243 -5.89 14.87 -10.51
CA TYR A 243 -6.38 14.20 -11.71
C TYR A 243 -7.88 14.38 -11.96
N LYS A 244 -8.66 14.78 -10.95
CA LYS A 244 -10.12 15.00 -11.02
C LYS A 244 -10.54 16.41 -10.56
N PRO A 245 -9.88 17.49 -11.02
CA PRO A 245 -10.12 18.84 -10.51
C PRO A 245 -11.54 19.38 -10.78
N THR A 246 -12.20 18.93 -11.84
CA THR A 246 -13.57 19.34 -12.18
C THR A 246 -14.63 18.65 -11.32
N GLU A 247 -14.31 17.48 -10.76
CA GLU A 247 -15.24 16.65 -9.99
C GLU A 247 -15.02 16.78 -8.48
N ILE A 248 -13.98 17.52 -8.04
CA ILE A 248 -13.66 17.68 -6.62
C ILE A 248 -14.78 18.34 -5.81
N SER A 249 -15.59 19.18 -6.46
CA SER A 249 -16.76 19.80 -5.84
C SER A 249 -17.82 18.77 -5.46
N VAL A 250 -17.96 17.69 -6.23
CA VAL A 250 -18.88 16.57 -5.95
C VAL A 250 -18.43 15.87 -4.66
N LEU A 251 -17.17 15.45 -4.58
CA LEU A 251 -16.63 14.79 -3.38
C LEU A 251 -16.74 15.67 -2.14
N LEU A 252 -16.43 16.97 -2.25
CA LEU A 252 -16.57 17.90 -1.14
C LEU A 252 -18.02 18.02 -0.66
N ASN A 253 -18.98 18.07 -1.59
CA ASN A 253 -20.39 18.12 -1.25
C ASN A 253 -20.87 16.82 -0.60
N ASP A 254 -20.41 15.67 -1.07
CA ASP A 254 -20.75 14.36 -0.50
C ASP A 254 -20.21 14.23 0.94
N ILE A 255 -18.95 14.62 1.16
CA ILE A 255 -18.34 14.63 2.50
C ILE A 255 -19.11 15.57 3.43
N TYR A 256 -19.37 16.79 3.00
CA TYR A 256 -20.10 17.77 3.80
C TYR A 256 -21.54 17.31 4.10
N GLY A 257 -22.26 16.81 3.10
CA GLY A 257 -23.62 16.30 3.26
C GLY A 257 -23.69 15.15 4.25
N TYR A 258 -22.75 14.20 4.18
CA TYR A 258 -22.71 13.10 5.15
C TYR A 258 -22.36 13.58 6.57
N LEU A 259 -21.41 14.51 6.70
CA LEU A 259 -21.06 15.14 7.97
C LEU A 259 -22.29 15.79 8.63
N THR A 260 -23.06 16.59 7.89
CA THR A 260 -24.22 17.30 8.44
C THR A 260 -25.43 16.40 8.66
N GLU A 261 -25.72 15.47 7.76
CA GLU A 261 -26.92 14.64 7.84
C GLU A 261 -26.79 13.42 8.76
N LYS A 262 -25.58 12.85 8.90
CA LYS A 262 -25.36 11.57 9.60
C LYS A 262 -24.53 11.68 10.86
N CYS A 263 -23.62 12.66 10.93
CA CYS A 263 -22.67 12.75 12.03
C CYS A 263 -23.03 13.82 13.06
N ILE A 264 -23.29 15.05 12.62
CA ILE A 264 -23.58 16.17 13.53
C ILE A 264 -24.92 15.93 14.23
N GLY A 265 -24.95 16.09 15.56
CA GLY A 265 -26.14 15.89 16.39
C GLY A 265 -26.47 14.43 16.71
N ASN A 266 -25.71 13.47 16.17
CA ASN A 266 -25.90 12.06 16.48
C ASN A 266 -25.10 11.64 17.72
N PRO A 267 -25.75 11.26 18.84
CA PRO A 267 -25.06 10.93 20.09
C PRO A 267 -24.23 9.65 20.02
N SER A 268 -24.49 8.77 19.04
CA SER A 268 -23.73 7.53 18.84
C SER A 268 -22.42 7.74 18.06
N ILE A 269 -22.20 8.93 17.51
CA ILE A 269 -21.01 9.22 16.72
C ILE A 269 -19.91 9.77 17.61
N HIS A 270 -18.77 9.07 17.61
CA HIS A 270 -17.60 9.54 18.32
C HIS A 270 -17.04 10.81 17.71
N LYS A 271 -16.60 11.73 18.56
CA LYS A 271 -16.09 13.05 18.17
C LYS A 271 -15.00 13.01 17.08
N TYR A 272 -14.03 12.09 17.19
CA TYR A 272 -12.94 12.02 16.22
C TYR A 272 -13.42 11.68 14.79
N ILE A 273 -14.64 11.15 14.65
CA ILE A 273 -15.30 10.89 13.36
C ILE A 273 -15.73 12.21 12.71
N ILE A 274 -16.21 13.16 13.50
CA ILE A 274 -16.52 14.52 13.04
C ILE A 274 -15.22 15.20 12.60
N ASP A 275 -14.18 15.11 13.45
CA ASP A 275 -12.87 15.71 13.16
C ASP A 275 -12.28 15.19 11.85
N ILE A 276 -12.35 13.88 11.57
CA ILE A 276 -11.77 13.34 10.32
C ILE A 276 -12.49 13.86 9.07
N PHE A 277 -13.81 14.05 9.08
CA PHE A 277 -14.49 14.64 7.92
C PHE A 277 -14.09 16.11 7.71
N ILE A 278 -13.98 16.89 8.78
CA ILE A 278 -13.55 18.29 8.69
C ILE A 278 -12.08 18.37 8.26
N GLU A 279 -11.22 17.49 8.77
CA GLU A 279 -9.83 17.37 8.32
C GLU A 279 -9.72 17.04 6.84
N GLN A 280 -10.56 16.11 6.34
CA GLN A 280 -10.60 15.79 4.91
C GLN A 280 -10.98 17.02 4.07
N ILE A 281 -12.04 17.75 4.46
CA ILE A 281 -12.43 19.00 3.81
C ILE A 281 -11.27 20.00 3.82
N LEU A 282 -10.69 20.26 4.99
CA LEU A 282 -9.56 21.18 5.14
C LEU A 282 -8.37 20.77 4.26
N LYS A 283 -8.03 19.48 4.21
CA LYS A 283 -6.92 18.97 3.38
C LYS A 283 -7.20 19.16 1.89
N ILE A 284 -8.45 18.94 1.45
CA ILE A 284 -8.84 19.19 0.06
C ILE A 284 -8.74 20.68 -0.25
N LEU A 285 -9.31 21.54 0.58
CA LEU A 285 -9.28 22.99 0.38
C LEU A 285 -7.86 23.57 0.39
N ASN A 286 -6.96 23.00 1.20
CA ASN A 286 -5.55 23.37 1.23
C ASN A 286 -4.81 23.13 -0.10
N ASN A 287 -5.23 22.14 -0.88
CA ASN A 287 -4.55 21.73 -2.11
C ASN A 287 -5.34 22.07 -3.37
N CYS A 288 -6.59 22.54 -3.24
CA CYS A 288 -7.45 22.88 -4.35
C CYS A 288 -7.13 24.30 -4.89
N ASN A 289 -6.80 24.38 -6.18
CA ASN A 289 -6.51 25.66 -6.84
C ASN A 289 -7.77 26.41 -7.28
N ASN A 290 -8.95 25.76 -7.28
CA ASN A 290 -10.19 26.38 -7.74
C ASN A 290 -10.82 27.25 -6.63
N LYS A 291 -10.56 28.56 -6.69
CA LYS A 291 -11.06 29.55 -5.72
C LYS A 291 -12.58 29.57 -5.58
N GLN A 292 -13.33 29.30 -6.64
CA GLN A 292 -14.80 29.29 -6.58
C GLN A 292 -15.30 28.10 -5.75
N VAL A 293 -14.73 26.92 -5.96
CA VAL A 293 -15.06 25.72 -5.17
C VAL A 293 -14.69 25.93 -3.70
N VAL A 294 -13.52 26.53 -3.44
CA VAL A 294 -13.08 26.85 -2.08
C VAL A 294 -14.05 27.80 -1.40
N LYS A 295 -14.37 28.94 -2.03
CA LYS A 295 -15.32 29.92 -1.48
C LYS A 295 -16.69 29.31 -1.21
N ALA A 296 -17.23 28.51 -2.14
CA ALA A 296 -18.52 27.87 -1.97
C ALA A 296 -18.54 26.91 -0.76
N MET A 297 -17.46 26.17 -0.53
CA MET A 297 -17.34 25.29 0.63
C MET A 297 -17.17 26.08 1.94
N VAL A 298 -16.39 27.15 1.94
CA VAL A 298 -16.23 28.04 3.12
C VAL A 298 -17.58 28.61 3.55
N GLU A 299 -18.41 29.07 2.61
CA GLU A 299 -19.76 29.56 2.94
C GLU A 299 -20.65 28.47 3.56
N LYS A 300 -20.55 27.21 3.09
CA LYS A 300 -21.25 26.08 3.73
C LYS A 300 -20.75 25.81 5.14
N MET A 301 -19.43 25.90 5.37
CA MET A 301 -18.84 25.67 6.69
C MET A 301 -19.26 26.74 7.71
N LYS A 302 -19.49 27.98 7.27
CA LYS A 302 -20.03 29.07 8.12
C LYS A 302 -21.44 28.81 8.65
N LEU A 303 -22.21 27.94 7.99
CA LEU A 303 -23.58 27.60 8.41
C LEU A 303 -23.61 26.60 9.58
N LEU A 304 -22.48 26.00 9.94
CA LEU A 304 -22.42 25.08 11.08
C LEU A 304 -22.56 25.85 12.39
N ASP A 305 -23.33 25.32 13.34
CA ASP A 305 -23.38 25.88 14.70
C ASP A 305 -22.10 25.54 15.45
N VAL A 306 -21.07 26.38 15.25
CA VAL A 306 -19.72 26.20 15.80
C VAL A 306 -19.74 26.10 17.33
N LYS A 307 -20.73 26.68 18.02
CA LYS A 307 -20.81 26.67 19.48
C LYS A 307 -21.17 25.30 20.06
N SER A 308 -21.80 24.44 19.26
CA SER A 308 -22.17 23.08 19.66
C SER A 308 -20.97 22.12 19.69
N PHE A 309 -19.83 22.51 19.12
CA PHE A 309 -18.62 21.70 19.05
C PHE A 309 -17.62 22.04 20.16
N ASP A 310 -16.79 21.08 20.51
CA ASP A 310 -15.69 21.28 21.46
C ASP A 310 -14.52 22.08 20.85
N SER A 311 -13.50 22.38 21.65
CA SER A 311 -12.38 23.24 21.22
C SER A 311 -11.60 22.72 20.00
N SER A 312 -11.34 21.41 19.86
CA SER A 312 -10.48 20.93 18.77
C SER A 312 -11.21 20.96 17.43
N THR A 313 -12.48 20.55 17.42
CA THR A 313 -13.31 20.60 16.22
C THR A 313 -13.57 22.05 15.79
N ARG A 314 -13.83 22.95 16.75
CA ARG A 314 -13.94 24.39 16.48
C ARG A 314 -12.68 24.94 15.83
N PHE A 315 -11.50 24.57 16.33
CA PHE A 315 -10.24 25.00 15.74
C PHE A 315 -10.09 24.56 14.28
N LEU A 316 -10.50 23.33 13.93
CA LEU A 316 -10.50 22.86 12.55
C LEU A 316 -11.46 23.66 11.67
N ILE A 317 -12.67 23.96 12.16
CA ILE A 317 -13.67 24.76 11.43
C ILE A 317 -13.17 26.18 11.21
N TYR A 318 -12.63 26.84 12.25
CA TYR A 318 -12.06 28.18 12.12
C TYR A 318 -10.89 28.22 11.14
N ASN A 319 -10.03 27.19 11.13
CA ASN A 319 -8.98 27.09 10.11
C ASN A 319 -9.52 27.02 8.68
N ILE A 320 -10.74 26.53 8.47
CA ILE A 320 -11.38 26.57 7.15
C ILE A 320 -12.00 27.95 6.90
N ILE A 321 -12.69 28.53 7.88
CA ILE A 321 -13.44 29.78 7.70
C ILE A 321 -12.53 31.01 7.58
N GLU A 322 -11.45 31.05 8.36
CA GLU A 322 -10.59 32.24 8.51
C GLU A 322 -9.35 32.19 7.61
N ASN A 323 -8.84 30.99 7.30
CA ASN A 323 -7.57 30.82 6.58
C ASN A 323 -7.72 30.34 5.12
N LYS A 324 -8.93 30.36 4.55
CA LYS A 324 -9.23 29.98 3.15
C LYS A 324 -10.11 30.99 2.43
#